data_AF-A0A4D8XLD9-F1
#
_entry.id   AF-A0A4D8XLD9-F1
#
_cell.length_a   1.000
_cell.length_b   1.000
_cell.length_c   1.000
_cell.angle_alpha   90.00
_cell.angle_beta   90.00
_cell.angle_gamma   90.00
#
_symmetry.space_group_name_H-M   'P 1'
#
loop_
_entity.id
_entity.type
_entity.pdbx_description
1 polymer ?
#
loop_
_entity_poly.entity_id
_entity_poly.type
_entity_poly.pdbx_seq_one_letter_code
_entity_poly.pdbx_strand_id
1 'polypeptide(L)'
;MTRLLLASLLAVARAGDNGLALTPPLSWRSWNAWGWRIDDATMRTAAAGLLGTSRAIRGLPAGSSLSTLGFNSVGMDEGWAVCEPSPGFPPGGSKFHRQNADGTYEPVVNTTVFPDIAKLVADIHARGLLVGWYLNPCFSYCWGQENIGDVADAGDVAALTAYGFDSVKLDGCAKPGQTNMTLWSALLNATGKPILIENCHDTDAPTEPIADGGCPHYHTFRSSTDIRNTYGSWILNADSVEQYASTGRSGPTCWGYPDMLMIGVGPTCAGDTCASNEPPLPTITEQRTHYGLWCVLSSPLTLSMDFANRTRVDSVWSIITNIDALGVNQAWDGSPGGVFFKSPANVTLEHCTPGWAGDLPCTIPEVQAWWKPLPGSRVAVFVAVHALAARDVTVNLAQVPGLTCASAGSCPVHDVWAQAPAGTATGTFTVSGVASHDSVFVIFG
;
A
#
# COMPACT_ATOMS: atom_id res chain seq x y z
N MET A 1 -18.44 47.61 -21.78
CA MET A 1 -18.90 46.60 -20.80
C MET A 1 -19.10 45.30 -21.56
N THR A 2 -18.07 44.48 -21.65
CA THR A 2 -18.10 43.21 -22.41
C THR A 2 -18.18 42.08 -21.39
N ARG A 3 -19.34 41.41 -21.32
CA ARG A 3 -19.56 40.28 -20.40
C ARG A 3 -18.82 39.06 -20.95
N LEU A 4 -17.83 38.56 -20.21
CA LEU A 4 -17.27 37.23 -20.41
C LEU A 4 -18.31 36.19 -19.94
N LEU A 5 -18.79 35.37 -20.86
CA LEU A 5 -19.49 34.12 -20.53
C LEU A 5 -18.42 33.08 -20.19
N LEU A 6 -18.29 32.72 -18.91
CA LEU A 6 -17.61 31.50 -18.52
C LEU A 6 -18.51 30.32 -18.89
N ALA A 7 -18.17 29.62 -19.97
CA ALA A 7 -18.69 28.30 -20.23
C ALA A 7 -18.02 27.31 -19.27
N SER A 8 -18.73 26.88 -18.24
CA SER A 8 -18.33 25.75 -17.41
C SER A 8 -18.42 24.48 -18.23
N LEU A 9 -17.29 24.04 -18.78
CA LEU A 9 -17.12 22.67 -19.26
C LEU A 9 -17.23 21.74 -18.04
N LEU A 10 -18.40 21.12 -17.87
CA LEU A 10 -18.53 19.94 -17.02
C LEU A 10 -17.76 18.81 -17.71
N ALA A 11 -16.46 18.72 -17.42
CA ALA A 11 -15.71 17.52 -17.70
C ALA A 11 -16.30 16.41 -16.82
N VAL A 12 -16.82 15.37 -17.44
CA VAL A 12 -17.14 14.13 -16.74
C VAL A 12 -15.79 13.58 -16.29
N ALA A 13 -15.46 13.75 -15.00
CA ALA A 13 -14.29 13.16 -14.39
C ALA A 13 -14.37 11.63 -14.59
N ARG A 14 -13.32 11.02 -15.17
CA ARG A 14 -13.14 9.56 -15.10
C ARG A 14 -12.95 9.21 -13.63
N ALA A 15 -13.42 8.06 -13.14
CA ALA A 15 -13.38 7.79 -11.70
C ALA A 15 -11.96 7.63 -11.14
N GLY A 16 -10.98 7.22 -11.96
CA GLY A 16 -9.56 7.35 -11.58
C GLY A 16 -9.09 8.81 -11.49
N ASP A 17 -9.71 9.71 -12.26
CA ASP A 17 -9.43 11.15 -12.28
C ASP A 17 -10.46 11.95 -11.48
N ASN A 18 -10.81 11.47 -10.27
CA ASN A 18 -11.65 12.22 -9.33
C ASN A 18 -10.83 13.18 -8.43
N GLY A 19 -9.56 13.40 -8.77
CA GLY A 19 -8.61 14.23 -8.04
C GLY A 19 -7.85 13.52 -6.91
N LEU A 20 -8.08 12.22 -6.70
CA LEU A 20 -7.39 11.42 -5.69
C LEU A 20 -6.19 10.65 -6.27
N ALA A 21 -5.33 10.15 -5.38
CA ALA A 21 -4.15 9.34 -5.72
C ALA A 21 -3.22 9.97 -6.77
N LEU A 22 -3.07 11.29 -6.77
CA LEU A 22 -2.10 12.00 -7.63
C LEU A 22 -0.65 11.58 -7.35
N THR A 23 -0.39 11.20 -6.10
CA THR A 23 0.82 10.49 -5.65
C THR A 23 0.39 9.16 -5.01
N PRO A 24 1.33 8.21 -4.80
CA PRO A 24 1.01 6.96 -4.13
C PRO A 24 0.38 7.25 -2.75
N PRO A 25 -0.80 6.68 -2.42
CA PRO A 25 -1.44 6.93 -1.15
C PRO A 25 -0.57 6.56 0.06
N LEU A 26 -0.65 7.38 1.11
CA LEU A 26 -0.01 7.17 2.39
C LEU A 26 -1.08 6.91 3.44
N SER A 27 -1.11 5.71 4.00
CA SER A 27 -2.19 5.28 4.89
C SER A 27 -1.74 4.30 5.95
N TRP A 28 -2.68 3.87 6.77
CA TRP A 28 -2.53 2.73 7.65
C TRP A 28 -3.72 1.78 7.47
N ARG A 29 -3.56 0.47 7.71
CA ARG A 29 -4.65 -0.52 7.65
C ARG A 29 -4.55 -1.56 8.76
N SER A 30 -5.71 -2.04 9.23
CA SER A 30 -5.81 -2.86 10.44
C SER A 30 -5.44 -4.34 10.28
N TRP A 31 -5.52 -4.92 9.08
CA TRP A 31 -5.45 -6.38 8.90
C TRP A 31 -4.20 -7.01 9.51
N ASN A 32 -2.98 -6.60 9.14
CA ASN A 32 -1.80 -7.35 9.59
C ASN A 32 -1.52 -7.26 11.10
N ALA A 33 -2.04 -6.26 11.81
CA ALA A 33 -1.86 -6.18 13.26
C ALA A 33 -3.00 -6.84 14.05
N TRP A 34 -4.24 -6.81 13.55
CA TRP A 34 -5.41 -7.29 14.32
C TRP A 34 -6.29 -8.31 13.60
N GLY A 35 -6.13 -8.50 12.29
CA GLY A 35 -6.98 -9.36 11.47
C GLY A 35 -8.44 -9.02 11.69
N TRP A 36 -9.27 -10.04 11.92
CA TRP A 36 -10.68 -9.88 12.26
C TRP A 36 -10.95 -9.33 13.68
N ARG A 37 -9.93 -9.16 14.52
CA ARG A 37 -10.07 -8.73 15.93
C ARG A 37 -9.97 -7.21 16.07
N ILE A 38 -10.71 -6.49 15.25
CA ILE A 38 -10.81 -5.03 15.28
C ILE A 38 -12.08 -4.58 16.00
N ASP A 39 -12.01 -3.40 16.61
CA ASP A 39 -13.14 -2.73 17.25
C ASP A 39 -12.98 -1.19 17.17
N ASP A 40 -13.95 -0.45 17.73
CA ASP A 40 -13.89 1.02 17.80
C ASP A 40 -12.57 1.52 18.46
N ALA A 41 -12.08 0.83 19.50
CA ALA A 41 -10.90 1.25 20.24
C ALA A 41 -9.60 1.00 19.43
N THR A 42 -9.50 -0.09 18.68
CA THR A 42 -8.34 -0.34 17.80
C THR A 42 -8.25 0.73 16.72
N MET A 43 -9.37 1.13 16.12
CA MET A 43 -9.39 2.18 15.10
C MET A 43 -9.02 3.56 15.67
N ARG A 44 -9.49 3.89 16.87
CA ARG A 44 -9.08 5.13 17.57
C ARG A 44 -7.60 5.12 17.95
N THR A 45 -7.07 3.97 18.32
CA THR A 45 -5.65 3.76 18.61
C THR A 45 -4.81 4.02 17.36
N ALA A 46 -5.25 3.51 16.20
CA ALA A 46 -4.61 3.77 14.92
C ALA A 46 -4.57 5.25 14.57
N ALA A 47 -5.72 5.93 14.67
CA ALA A 47 -5.83 7.37 14.43
C ALA A 47 -4.91 8.17 15.39
N ALA A 48 -4.85 7.79 16.66
CA ALA A 48 -3.93 8.40 17.63
C ALA A 48 -2.45 8.12 17.32
N GLY A 49 -2.13 6.98 16.73
CA GLY A 49 -0.79 6.64 16.24
C GLY A 49 -0.32 7.59 15.14
N LEU A 50 -1.16 7.83 14.13
CA LEU A 50 -0.84 8.73 13.02
C LEU A 50 -0.68 10.20 13.45
N LEU A 51 -1.47 10.63 14.43
CA LEU A 51 -1.45 11.99 14.97
C LEU A 51 -0.44 12.20 16.10
N GLY A 52 0.24 11.13 16.56
CA GLY A 52 1.16 11.18 17.67
C GLY A 52 2.38 12.05 17.37
N THR A 53 2.66 13.02 18.24
CA THR A 53 3.77 13.98 18.09
C THR A 53 4.91 13.76 19.08
N SER A 54 4.83 12.70 19.89
CA SER A 54 5.78 12.44 20.97
C SER A 54 7.15 11.96 20.48
N ARG A 55 7.26 11.52 19.22
CA ARG A 55 8.49 11.02 18.62
C ARG A 55 9.03 12.07 17.66
N ALA A 56 10.30 12.41 17.78
CA ALA A 56 10.95 13.31 16.85
C ALA A 56 11.06 12.67 15.46
N ILE A 57 10.88 13.47 14.42
CA ILE A 57 11.12 13.06 13.03
C ILE A 57 12.34 13.83 12.53
N ARG A 58 13.34 13.10 12.03
CA ARG A 58 14.59 13.71 11.56
C ARG A 58 14.29 14.65 10.39
N GLY A 59 14.78 15.88 10.48
CA GLY A 59 14.59 16.91 9.45
C GLY A 59 13.29 17.69 9.56
N LEU A 60 12.43 17.41 10.54
CA LEU A 60 11.18 18.15 10.77
C LEU A 60 11.14 18.83 12.15
N PRO A 61 10.33 19.90 12.33
CA PRO A 61 10.15 20.55 13.61
C PRO A 61 9.56 19.62 14.69
N ALA A 62 9.82 19.93 15.96
CA ALA A 62 9.13 19.31 17.08
C ALA A 62 7.61 19.50 16.95
N GLY A 63 6.83 18.48 17.31
CA GLY A 63 5.38 18.49 17.09
C GLY A 63 4.94 17.90 15.76
N SER A 64 5.87 17.44 14.91
CA SER A 64 5.53 16.69 13.69
C SER A 64 5.06 15.27 14.00
N SER A 65 4.22 14.71 13.13
CA SER A 65 3.62 13.38 13.24
C SER A 65 3.68 12.64 11.90
N LEU A 66 3.24 11.38 11.85
CA LEU A 66 3.07 10.66 10.58
C LEU A 66 2.04 11.37 9.69
N SER A 67 1.00 11.98 10.27
CA SER A 67 0.04 12.81 9.53
C SER A 67 0.71 14.05 8.90
N THR A 68 1.71 14.65 9.56
CA THR A 68 2.52 15.74 8.97
C THR A 68 3.31 15.27 7.74
N LEU A 69 3.69 14.00 7.69
CA LEU A 69 4.32 13.37 6.53
C LEU A 69 3.32 12.97 5.43
N GLY A 70 2.02 13.10 5.67
CA GLY A 70 0.96 12.76 4.72
C GLY A 70 0.24 11.44 4.98
N PHE A 71 0.64 10.64 5.98
CA PHE A 71 -0.14 9.48 6.42
C PHE A 71 -1.42 9.93 7.10
N ASN A 72 -2.48 10.13 6.33
CA ASN A 72 -3.69 10.84 6.77
C ASN A 72 -4.95 9.99 6.72
N SER A 73 -4.85 8.68 6.47
CA SER A 73 -5.99 7.77 6.40
C SER A 73 -5.78 6.53 7.25
N VAL A 74 -6.83 6.12 7.98
CA VAL A 74 -6.91 4.82 8.68
C VAL A 74 -7.94 3.93 8.00
N GLY A 75 -7.48 2.81 7.45
CA GLY A 75 -8.29 1.81 6.79
C GLY A 75 -8.75 0.74 7.76
N MET A 76 -10.06 0.55 7.85
CA MET A 76 -10.70 -0.60 8.48
C MET A 76 -10.71 -1.75 7.48
N ASP A 77 -10.10 -2.89 7.84
CA ASP A 77 -10.18 -4.12 7.05
C ASP A 77 -11.28 -5.06 7.63
N GLU A 78 -11.26 -6.35 7.32
CA GLU A 78 -12.27 -7.32 7.80
C GLU A 78 -12.36 -7.38 9.34
N GLY A 79 -13.56 -7.71 9.85
CA GLY A 79 -13.87 -7.84 11.29
C GLY A 79 -14.97 -6.90 11.79
N TRP A 80 -15.42 -5.96 10.95
CA TRP A 80 -16.48 -4.99 11.30
C TRP A 80 -17.91 -5.52 11.12
N ALA A 81 -18.10 -6.49 10.24
CA ALA A 81 -19.41 -6.99 9.85
C ALA A 81 -19.90 -8.11 10.78
N VAL A 82 -21.21 -8.36 10.75
CA VAL A 82 -21.80 -9.59 11.28
C VAL A 82 -21.62 -10.70 10.23
N CYS A 83 -21.00 -11.81 10.63
CA CYS A 83 -20.72 -12.96 9.76
C CYS A 83 -21.39 -14.22 10.31
N GLU A 84 -21.94 -15.07 9.42
CA GLU A 84 -22.50 -16.38 9.78
C GLU A 84 -21.47 -17.23 10.54
N PRO A 85 -21.90 -18.08 11.51
CA PRO A 85 -20.98 -18.88 12.32
C PRO A 85 -20.11 -19.78 11.43
N SER A 86 -18.82 -19.49 11.38
CA SER A 86 -17.80 -20.32 10.71
C SER A 86 -16.68 -20.64 11.69
N PRO A 87 -16.05 -21.84 11.62
CA PRO A 87 -14.94 -22.18 12.50
C PRO A 87 -13.83 -21.14 12.40
N GLY A 88 -13.48 -20.49 13.52
CA GLY A 88 -12.48 -19.42 13.57
C GLY A 88 -13.01 -17.99 13.48
N PHE A 89 -14.32 -17.79 13.25
CA PHE A 89 -14.98 -16.49 13.19
C PHE A 89 -15.85 -16.24 14.44
N PRO A 90 -15.95 -14.99 14.92
CA PRO A 90 -16.85 -14.68 16.02
C PRO A 90 -18.30 -15.00 15.59
N PRO A 91 -19.09 -15.70 16.42
CA PRO A 91 -20.46 -16.07 16.04
C PRO A 91 -21.34 -14.83 15.91
N GLY A 92 -21.81 -14.56 14.71
CA GLY A 92 -22.86 -13.59 14.41
C GLY A 92 -23.99 -14.28 13.65
N GLY A 93 -25.23 -14.12 14.07
CA GLY A 93 -26.35 -14.61 13.26
C GLY A 93 -26.56 -13.75 12.00
N SER A 94 -27.08 -14.35 10.93
CA SER A 94 -27.40 -13.76 9.61
C SER A 94 -26.22 -13.34 8.73
N LYS A 95 -26.43 -13.51 7.42
CA LYS A 95 -25.58 -13.12 6.30
C LYS A 95 -25.05 -11.69 6.42
N PHE A 96 -23.89 -11.44 5.79
CA PHE A 96 -23.24 -10.12 5.68
C PHE A 96 -24.20 -8.98 5.28
N HIS A 97 -25.17 -9.28 4.42
CA HIS A 97 -26.24 -8.35 4.04
C HIS A 97 -27.61 -8.76 4.58
N ARG A 98 -28.41 -7.76 4.93
CA ARG A 98 -29.83 -7.88 5.24
C ARG A 98 -30.66 -7.31 4.07
N GLN A 99 -31.75 -7.99 3.72
CA GLN A 99 -32.73 -7.42 2.79
C GLN A 99 -33.72 -6.50 3.53
N ASN A 100 -33.91 -5.30 2.98
CA ASN A 100 -34.89 -4.32 3.41
C ASN A 100 -36.29 -4.65 2.90
N ALA A 101 -37.30 -4.04 3.51
CA ALA A 101 -38.71 -4.28 3.14
C ALA A 101 -39.05 -3.84 1.71
N ASP A 102 -38.28 -2.92 1.15
CA ASP A 102 -38.40 -2.43 -0.23
C ASP A 102 -37.64 -3.31 -1.26
N GLY A 103 -37.00 -4.39 -0.80
CA GLY A 103 -36.24 -5.32 -1.63
C GLY A 103 -34.78 -4.93 -1.83
N THR A 104 -34.32 -3.77 -1.35
CA THR A 104 -32.90 -3.39 -1.34
C THR A 104 -32.12 -4.19 -0.31
N TYR A 105 -30.79 -4.16 -0.38
CA TYR A 105 -29.92 -4.81 0.60
C TYR A 105 -29.06 -3.77 1.32
N GLU A 106 -28.71 -4.04 2.57
CA GLU A 106 -27.79 -3.21 3.35
C GLU A 106 -26.77 -4.09 4.09
N PRO A 107 -25.51 -3.65 4.23
CA PRO A 107 -24.52 -4.37 5.01
C PRO A 107 -24.82 -4.31 6.51
N VAL A 108 -24.55 -5.39 7.23
CA VAL A 108 -24.82 -5.51 8.67
C VAL A 108 -23.54 -5.31 9.48
N VAL A 109 -23.46 -4.18 10.20
CA VAL A 109 -22.35 -3.86 11.12
C VAL A 109 -22.51 -4.61 12.43
N ASN A 110 -21.43 -5.17 12.97
CA ASN A 110 -21.43 -5.77 14.30
C ASN A 110 -21.38 -4.68 15.37
N THR A 111 -22.56 -4.31 15.88
CA THR A 111 -22.71 -3.24 16.89
C THR A 111 -22.15 -3.59 18.27
N THR A 112 -21.68 -4.82 18.49
CA THR A 112 -20.98 -5.18 19.74
C THR A 112 -19.56 -4.66 19.73
N VAL A 113 -18.88 -4.68 18.58
CA VAL A 113 -17.50 -4.18 18.42
C VAL A 113 -17.44 -2.77 17.83
N PHE A 114 -18.46 -2.38 17.05
CA PHE A 114 -18.64 -1.03 16.50
C PHE A 114 -20.02 -0.48 16.90
N PRO A 115 -20.21 -0.01 18.14
CA PRO A 115 -21.52 0.46 18.62
C PRO A 115 -22.15 1.57 17.77
N ASP A 116 -21.32 2.44 17.21
CA ASP A 116 -21.71 3.49 16.27
C ASP A 116 -20.55 3.78 15.30
N ILE A 117 -20.53 3.09 14.17
CA ILE A 117 -19.46 3.20 13.17
C ILE A 117 -19.44 4.58 12.50
N ALA A 118 -20.60 5.21 12.32
CA ALA A 118 -20.69 6.56 11.75
C ALA A 118 -20.08 7.59 12.70
N LYS A 119 -20.36 7.47 14.01
CA LYS A 119 -19.71 8.31 15.02
C LYS A 119 -18.21 8.08 15.09
N LEU A 120 -17.73 6.84 14.99
CA LEU A 120 -16.30 6.56 14.91
C LEU A 120 -15.64 7.31 13.75
N VAL A 121 -16.22 7.22 12.55
CA VAL A 121 -15.73 7.94 11.35
C VAL A 121 -15.75 9.45 11.58
N ALA A 122 -16.87 10.00 12.07
CA ALA A 122 -16.99 11.43 12.35
C ALA A 122 -15.98 11.93 13.40
N ASP A 123 -15.71 11.14 14.44
CA ASP A 123 -14.71 11.49 15.47
C ASP A 123 -13.28 11.48 14.91
N ILE A 124 -12.97 10.58 13.97
CA ILE A 124 -11.67 10.54 13.29
C ILE A 124 -11.53 11.72 12.32
N HIS A 125 -12.59 12.04 11.58
CA HIS A 125 -12.67 13.25 10.72
C HIS A 125 -12.46 14.54 11.51
N ALA A 126 -13.06 14.65 12.70
CA ALA A 126 -12.90 15.81 13.58
C ALA A 126 -11.43 16.04 14.02
N ARG A 127 -10.56 15.04 13.83
CA ARG A 127 -9.12 15.11 14.10
C ARG A 127 -8.27 15.29 12.83
N GLY A 128 -8.90 15.48 11.67
CA GLY A 128 -8.25 15.77 10.39
C GLY A 128 -7.72 14.54 9.64
N LEU A 129 -8.16 13.33 10.01
CA LEU A 129 -7.84 12.11 9.28
C LEU A 129 -9.04 11.62 8.46
N LEU A 130 -8.76 10.84 7.43
CA LEU A 130 -9.72 10.11 6.61
C LEU A 130 -9.89 8.68 7.12
N VAL A 131 -10.99 8.03 6.73
CA VAL A 131 -11.29 6.64 7.09
C VAL A 131 -11.62 5.82 5.86
N GLY A 132 -10.90 4.72 5.66
CA GLY A 132 -11.17 3.74 4.63
C GLY A 132 -12.01 2.58 5.13
N TRP A 133 -12.85 2.04 4.26
CA TRP A 133 -13.67 0.86 4.53
C TRP A 133 -13.22 -0.35 3.72
N TYR A 134 -13.72 -1.51 4.12
CA TYR A 134 -13.45 -2.79 3.49
C TYR A 134 -14.77 -3.49 3.18
N LEU A 135 -14.89 -3.95 1.95
CA LEU A 135 -16.01 -4.75 1.48
C LEU A 135 -15.51 -6.08 0.96
N ASN A 136 -16.43 -7.06 0.94
CA ASN A 136 -16.21 -8.50 0.91
C ASN A 136 -15.85 -9.12 2.29
N PRO A 137 -16.43 -8.65 3.41
CA PRO A 137 -16.16 -9.24 4.72
C PRO A 137 -16.82 -10.61 4.84
N CYS A 138 -16.28 -11.37 5.79
CA CYS A 138 -16.61 -12.75 6.11
C CYS A 138 -15.93 -13.74 5.14
N PHE A 139 -14.68 -14.07 5.45
CA PHE A 139 -13.82 -15.03 4.76
C PHE A 139 -14.47 -16.39 4.43
N SER A 140 -15.51 -16.80 5.16
CA SER A 140 -16.30 -18.00 4.84
C SER A 140 -16.91 -17.95 3.43
N TYR A 141 -17.17 -16.76 2.89
CA TYR A 141 -17.62 -16.56 1.51
C TYR A 141 -16.50 -16.73 0.46
N CYS A 142 -15.22 -16.73 0.84
CA CYS A 142 -14.12 -17.14 -0.05
C CYS A 142 -14.21 -18.63 -0.47
N TRP A 143 -14.95 -19.46 0.29
CA TRP A 143 -14.98 -20.92 0.13
C TRP A 143 -16.32 -21.45 -0.41
N GLY A 144 -17.03 -20.66 -1.22
CA GLY A 144 -18.18 -21.12 -2.00
C GLY A 144 -19.55 -20.95 -1.33
N GLN A 145 -19.68 -20.06 -0.35
CA GLN A 145 -20.99 -19.56 0.04
C GLN A 145 -21.45 -18.47 -0.93
N GLU A 146 -22.69 -18.55 -1.40
CA GLU A 146 -23.27 -17.58 -2.34
C GLU A 146 -23.31 -16.18 -1.70
N ASN A 147 -22.45 -15.28 -2.18
CA ASN A 147 -22.67 -13.84 -2.07
C ASN A 147 -23.91 -13.47 -2.86
N ILE A 148 -24.70 -12.50 -2.40
CA ILE A 148 -25.92 -12.07 -3.09
C ILE A 148 -25.62 -11.40 -4.45
N GLY A 149 -24.34 -11.17 -4.79
CA GLY A 149 -23.89 -10.61 -6.07
C GLY A 149 -24.00 -9.08 -6.11
N ASP A 150 -23.86 -8.49 -7.31
CA ASP A 150 -23.93 -7.03 -7.54
C ASP A 150 -25.24 -6.36 -7.05
N VAL A 151 -26.27 -7.14 -6.70
CA VAL A 151 -27.56 -6.63 -6.21
C VAL A 151 -27.45 -5.88 -4.88
N ALA A 152 -26.34 -6.05 -4.16
CA ALA A 152 -26.07 -5.38 -2.89
C ALA A 152 -25.27 -4.07 -3.04
N ASP A 153 -24.58 -3.88 -4.16
CA ASP A 153 -23.55 -2.85 -4.32
C ASP A 153 -24.09 -1.45 -4.10
N ALA A 154 -25.32 -1.16 -4.57
CA ALA A 154 -25.97 0.13 -4.35
C ALA A 154 -26.25 0.39 -2.85
N GLY A 155 -26.60 -0.65 -2.10
CA GLY A 155 -26.81 -0.60 -0.66
C GLY A 155 -25.51 -0.39 0.11
N ASP A 156 -24.45 -1.08 -0.30
CA ASP A 156 -23.11 -0.89 0.26
C ASP A 156 -22.60 0.54 0.02
N VAL A 157 -22.79 1.09 -1.18
CA VAL A 157 -22.43 2.48 -1.49
C VAL A 157 -23.27 3.49 -0.69
N ALA A 158 -24.56 3.21 -0.50
CA ALA A 158 -25.42 4.04 0.34
C ALA A 158 -24.94 4.02 1.81
N ALA A 159 -24.58 2.86 2.34
CA ALA A 159 -24.04 2.70 3.68
C ALA A 159 -22.68 3.38 3.83
N LEU A 160 -21.76 3.19 2.87
CA LEU A 160 -20.45 3.85 2.82
C LEU A 160 -20.60 5.37 2.95
N THR A 161 -21.52 5.93 2.16
CA THR A 161 -21.81 7.38 2.14
C THR A 161 -22.45 7.84 3.45
N ALA A 162 -23.43 7.09 3.96
CA ALA A 162 -24.15 7.42 5.19
C ALA A 162 -23.23 7.37 6.43
N TYR A 163 -22.33 6.41 6.51
CA TYR A 163 -21.32 6.30 7.58
C TYR A 163 -20.17 7.30 7.40
N GLY A 164 -19.98 7.82 6.19
CA GLY A 164 -19.04 8.90 5.92
C GLY A 164 -17.64 8.46 5.50
N PHE A 165 -17.41 7.21 5.12
CA PHE A 165 -16.10 6.72 4.69
C PHE A 165 -15.55 7.46 3.45
N ASP A 166 -14.23 7.49 3.29
CA ASP A 166 -13.49 8.25 2.27
C ASP A 166 -12.78 7.37 1.24
N SER A 167 -12.61 6.09 1.55
CA SER A 167 -12.06 5.11 0.63
C SER A 167 -12.68 3.74 0.83
N VAL A 168 -12.54 2.86 -0.15
CA VAL A 168 -12.99 1.48 -0.08
C VAL A 168 -11.96 0.54 -0.71
N LYS A 169 -11.66 -0.55 0.00
CA LYS A 169 -11.00 -1.75 -0.54
C LYS A 169 -12.09 -2.74 -0.94
N LEU A 170 -12.07 -3.17 -2.20
CA LEU A 170 -12.98 -4.17 -2.76
C LEU A 170 -12.21 -5.47 -2.98
N ASP A 171 -12.46 -6.48 -2.13
CA ASP A 171 -11.77 -7.78 -2.20
C ASP A 171 -12.39 -8.74 -3.23
N GLY A 172 -11.63 -9.76 -3.63
CA GLY A 172 -11.97 -10.71 -4.71
C GLY A 172 -12.56 -12.05 -4.27
N CYS A 173 -12.70 -12.26 -2.97
CA CYS A 173 -13.06 -13.55 -2.37
C CYS A 173 -14.48 -14.05 -2.70
N ALA A 174 -15.53 -13.30 -2.33
CA ALA A 174 -16.92 -13.73 -2.45
C ALA A 174 -17.53 -13.43 -3.84
N LYS A 175 -17.26 -14.31 -4.82
CA LYS A 175 -17.82 -14.21 -6.18
C LYS A 175 -19.30 -14.68 -6.20
N PRO A 176 -20.21 -14.02 -6.97
CA PRO A 176 -19.93 -13.00 -7.99
C PRO A 176 -19.96 -11.52 -7.52
N GLY A 177 -20.18 -11.20 -6.24
CA GLY A 177 -20.36 -9.81 -5.80
C GLY A 177 -19.06 -8.99 -5.71
N GLN A 178 -19.17 -7.66 -5.82
CA GLN A 178 -18.07 -6.69 -5.57
C GLN A 178 -16.84 -6.83 -6.50
N THR A 179 -17.02 -7.47 -7.67
CA THR A 179 -15.98 -7.64 -8.69
C THR A 179 -16.15 -6.72 -9.90
N ASN A 180 -17.31 -6.07 -10.03
CA ASN A 180 -17.64 -5.20 -11.16
C ASN A 180 -17.17 -3.75 -10.91
N MET A 181 -15.89 -3.49 -11.21
CA MET A 181 -15.28 -2.18 -10.94
C MET A 181 -15.95 -1.03 -11.69
N THR A 182 -16.50 -1.27 -12.90
CA THR A 182 -17.25 -0.28 -13.67
C THR A 182 -18.51 0.16 -12.93
N LEU A 183 -19.28 -0.79 -12.38
CA LEU A 183 -20.47 -0.52 -11.59
C LEU A 183 -20.12 0.24 -10.30
N TRP A 184 -19.14 -0.25 -9.55
CA TRP A 184 -18.68 0.38 -8.30
C TRP A 184 -18.24 1.82 -8.50
N SER A 185 -17.41 2.04 -9.52
CA SER A 185 -16.96 3.35 -9.96
C SER A 185 -18.14 4.28 -10.28
N ALA A 186 -19.15 3.81 -11.02
CA ALA A 186 -20.31 4.60 -11.38
C ALA A 186 -21.19 4.95 -10.16
N LEU A 187 -21.45 3.97 -9.28
CA LEU A 187 -22.24 4.18 -8.07
C LEU A 187 -21.57 5.17 -7.11
N LEU A 188 -20.27 5.02 -6.87
CA LEU A 188 -19.51 5.92 -6.00
C LEU A 188 -19.46 7.34 -6.57
N ASN A 189 -19.23 7.50 -7.88
CA ASN A 189 -19.28 8.81 -8.54
C ASN A 189 -20.66 9.47 -8.42
N ALA A 190 -21.75 8.70 -8.48
CA ALA A 190 -23.11 9.22 -8.36
C ALA A 190 -23.42 9.82 -6.98
N THR A 191 -22.64 9.47 -5.94
CA THR A 191 -22.76 10.09 -4.60
C THR A 191 -22.33 11.56 -4.57
N GLY A 192 -21.52 11.99 -5.53
CA GLY A 192 -20.91 13.32 -5.57
C GLY A 192 -19.74 13.53 -4.58
N LYS A 193 -19.40 12.52 -3.76
CA LYS A 193 -18.22 12.53 -2.90
C LYS A 193 -17.07 11.80 -3.60
N PRO A 194 -15.87 12.40 -3.72
CA PRO A 194 -14.69 11.66 -4.16
C PRO A 194 -14.36 10.54 -3.16
N ILE A 195 -14.33 9.30 -3.64
CA ILE A 195 -13.98 8.11 -2.85
C ILE A 195 -12.77 7.45 -3.51
N LEU A 196 -11.71 7.17 -2.74
CA LEU A 196 -10.58 6.39 -3.22
C LEU A 196 -10.97 4.91 -3.29
N ILE A 197 -10.67 4.27 -4.41
CA ILE A 197 -11.04 2.88 -4.66
C ILE A 197 -9.76 2.06 -4.84
N GLU A 198 -9.62 1.04 -4.00
CA GLU A 198 -8.61 -0.01 -4.13
C GLU A 198 -9.24 -1.28 -4.70
N ASN A 199 -8.75 -1.71 -5.86
CA ASN A 199 -9.06 -3.01 -6.44
C ASN A 199 -8.17 -4.09 -5.80
N CYS A 200 -8.77 -4.99 -5.03
CA CYS A 200 -8.09 -6.11 -4.35
C CYS A 200 -8.56 -7.46 -4.91
N HIS A 201 -8.62 -7.60 -6.24
CA HIS A 201 -9.00 -8.85 -6.91
C HIS A 201 -7.80 -9.72 -7.34
N ASP A 202 -6.62 -9.49 -6.75
CA ASP A 202 -5.36 -10.18 -7.06
C ASP A 202 -5.04 -10.20 -8.58
N THR A 203 -4.19 -11.13 -9.04
CA THR A 203 -3.82 -11.28 -10.46
C THR A 203 -4.94 -11.83 -11.34
N ASP A 204 -6.04 -12.28 -10.76
CA ASP A 204 -7.20 -12.83 -11.49
C ASP A 204 -7.94 -11.74 -12.27
N ALA A 205 -7.77 -10.47 -11.92
CA ALA A 205 -8.64 -9.41 -12.40
C ALA A 205 -8.11 -7.97 -12.18
N PRO A 206 -7.22 -7.44 -13.04
CA PRO A 206 -7.58 -6.19 -13.67
C PRO A 206 -8.68 -6.54 -14.69
N THR A 207 -9.91 -6.87 -14.23
CA THR A 207 -10.99 -7.40 -15.08
C THR A 207 -11.43 -6.44 -16.17
N GLU A 208 -10.99 -5.19 -16.14
CA GLU A 208 -11.18 -4.25 -17.23
C GLU A 208 -9.86 -3.54 -17.52
N PRO A 209 -9.52 -3.33 -18.81
CA PRO A 209 -8.18 -2.95 -19.20
C PRO A 209 -7.79 -1.63 -18.51
N ILE A 210 -6.56 -1.61 -17.99
CA ILE A 210 -5.79 -0.38 -17.81
C ILE A 210 -5.69 0.23 -19.21
N ALA A 211 -6.68 1.03 -19.58
CA ALA A 211 -6.77 1.66 -20.90
C ALA A 211 -5.63 2.67 -21.00
N ASP A 212 -4.91 2.65 -22.13
CA ASP A 212 -3.77 3.50 -22.51
C ASP A 212 -3.47 4.64 -21.51
N GLY A 213 -2.77 4.31 -20.41
CA GLY A 213 -2.25 5.25 -19.43
C GLY A 213 -3.03 5.49 -18.12
N GLY A 214 -4.01 4.65 -17.72
CA GLY A 214 -4.62 4.80 -16.39
C GLY A 214 -5.62 3.74 -15.94
N CYS A 215 -6.10 3.89 -14.71
CA CYS A 215 -7.09 3.03 -14.06
C CYS A 215 -8.47 3.72 -14.16
N PRO A 216 -9.34 3.36 -15.13
CA PRO A 216 -10.58 4.12 -15.36
C PRO A 216 -11.57 4.07 -14.19
N HIS A 217 -11.47 3.04 -13.34
CA HIS A 217 -12.48 2.70 -12.33
C HIS A 217 -11.95 2.59 -10.90
N TYR A 218 -10.64 2.74 -10.70
CA TYR A 218 -9.98 2.61 -9.39
C TYR A 218 -8.69 3.42 -9.35
N HIS A 219 -8.09 3.55 -8.18
CA HIS A 219 -6.92 4.39 -7.94
C HIS A 219 -5.67 3.58 -7.61
N THR A 220 -5.87 2.44 -6.94
CA THR A 220 -4.84 1.47 -6.63
C THR A 220 -5.34 0.09 -7.00
N PHE A 221 -4.42 -0.80 -7.36
CA PHE A 221 -4.76 -2.18 -7.67
C PHE A 221 -3.69 -3.12 -7.12
N ARG A 222 -4.14 -4.21 -6.51
CA ARG A 222 -3.25 -5.27 -6.03
C ARG A 222 -2.50 -5.87 -7.22
N SER A 223 -1.17 -5.81 -7.17
CA SER A 223 -0.30 -6.41 -8.20
C SER A 223 0.13 -7.83 -7.84
N SER A 224 0.04 -8.18 -6.56
CA SER A 224 0.38 -9.48 -5.98
C SER A 224 -0.77 -10.01 -5.11
N THR A 225 -0.62 -11.27 -4.73
CA THR A 225 -1.32 -11.85 -3.58
C THR A 225 -0.88 -11.23 -2.25
N ASP A 226 -1.51 -11.66 -1.15
CA ASP A 226 -1.29 -11.12 0.18
C ASP A 226 0.17 -11.28 0.64
N ILE A 227 0.69 -10.21 1.23
CA ILE A 227 2.05 -10.17 1.78
C ILE A 227 2.13 -10.92 3.10
N ARG A 228 3.24 -11.65 3.32
CA ARG A 228 3.59 -12.26 4.60
C ARG A 228 4.66 -11.46 5.33
N ASN A 229 4.86 -11.72 6.62
CA ASN A 229 5.93 -11.09 7.39
C ASN A 229 7.30 -11.76 7.16
N THR A 230 7.67 -11.98 5.90
CA THR A 230 8.90 -12.70 5.51
C THR A 230 9.61 -11.97 4.37
N TYR A 231 10.95 -12.00 4.39
CA TYR A 231 11.73 -11.32 3.36
C TYR A 231 11.43 -11.84 1.94
N GLY A 232 11.29 -13.16 1.78
CA GLY A 232 10.94 -13.78 0.50
C GLY A 232 9.62 -13.28 -0.08
N SER A 233 8.57 -13.16 0.75
CA SER A 233 7.28 -12.63 0.31
C SER A 233 7.39 -11.17 -0.09
N TRP A 234 8.17 -10.35 0.63
CA TRP A 234 8.34 -8.94 0.29
C TRP A 234 8.97 -8.75 -1.08
N ILE A 235 9.99 -9.54 -1.41
CA ILE A 235 10.64 -9.44 -2.73
C ILE A 235 9.73 -9.95 -3.84
N LEU A 236 9.05 -11.09 -3.64
CA LEU A 236 8.11 -11.63 -4.63
C LEU A 236 6.97 -10.65 -4.91
N ASN A 237 6.41 -10.04 -3.87
CA ASN A 237 5.36 -9.04 -3.99
C ASN A 237 5.89 -7.81 -4.73
N ALA A 238 7.07 -7.30 -4.39
CA ALA A 238 7.66 -6.14 -5.08
C ALA A 238 7.89 -6.38 -6.58
N ASP A 239 8.37 -7.56 -6.96
CA ASP A 239 8.60 -7.93 -8.37
C ASP A 239 7.30 -7.93 -9.19
N SER A 240 6.14 -8.17 -8.56
CA SER A 240 4.84 -8.17 -9.23
C SER A 240 4.45 -6.82 -9.87
N VAL A 241 5.04 -5.72 -9.41
CA VAL A 241 4.79 -4.35 -9.93
C VAL A 241 5.51 -4.12 -11.25
N GLU A 242 6.60 -4.84 -11.53
CA GLU A 242 7.52 -4.58 -12.65
C GLU A 242 6.80 -4.57 -14.01
N GLN A 243 5.86 -5.50 -14.21
CA GLN A 243 5.08 -5.58 -15.46
C GLN A 243 4.18 -4.36 -15.69
N TYR A 244 3.70 -3.72 -14.63
CA TYR A 244 2.84 -2.54 -14.73
C TYR A 244 3.66 -1.26 -14.87
N ALA A 245 4.78 -1.18 -14.15
CA ALA A 245 5.73 -0.08 -14.27
C ALA A 245 6.32 0.03 -15.69
N SER A 246 6.80 -1.10 -16.25
CA SER A 246 7.43 -1.15 -17.57
C SER A 246 6.48 -0.87 -18.74
N THR A 247 5.18 -1.04 -18.54
CA THR A 247 4.15 -0.80 -19.55
C THR A 247 3.42 0.54 -19.39
N GLY A 248 3.87 1.40 -18.45
CA GLY A 248 3.23 2.69 -18.18
C GLY A 248 1.84 2.56 -17.55
N ARG A 249 1.56 1.42 -16.92
CA ARG A 249 0.29 1.06 -16.27
C ARG A 249 0.30 1.31 -14.75
N SER A 250 1.31 2.03 -14.26
CA SER A 250 1.39 2.51 -12.87
C SER A 250 1.89 3.96 -12.88
N GLY A 251 1.17 4.86 -12.22
CA GLY A 251 1.43 6.29 -12.20
C GLY A 251 0.32 7.09 -11.50
N PRO A 252 0.34 8.43 -11.56
CA PRO A 252 -0.68 9.28 -10.97
C PRO A 252 -2.08 8.79 -11.34
N THR A 253 -2.96 8.74 -10.35
CA THR A 253 -4.34 8.19 -10.43
C THR A 253 -4.46 6.67 -10.59
N CYS A 254 -3.36 5.92 -10.64
CA CYS A 254 -3.37 4.48 -10.93
C CYS A 254 -2.10 3.80 -10.44
N TRP A 255 -2.04 3.36 -9.19
CA TRP A 255 -0.81 2.79 -8.60
C TRP A 255 -0.88 1.28 -8.44
N GLY A 256 0.11 0.58 -9.00
CA GLY A 256 0.35 -0.83 -8.68
C GLY A 256 0.71 -0.98 -7.21
N TYR A 257 0.02 -1.88 -6.52
CA TYR A 257 0.10 -2.04 -5.07
C TYR A 257 0.50 -3.47 -4.71
N PRO A 258 1.78 -3.72 -4.36
CA PRO A 258 2.27 -5.05 -3.95
C PRO A 258 1.90 -5.40 -2.50
N ASP A 259 0.77 -4.86 -2.02
CA ASP A 259 0.21 -5.01 -0.67
C ASP A 259 0.93 -4.20 0.44
N MET A 260 0.37 -4.28 1.65
CA MET A 260 0.71 -3.46 2.82
C MET A 260 2.16 -3.57 3.30
N LEU A 261 2.64 -2.56 4.01
CA LEU A 261 3.95 -2.60 4.69
C LEU A 261 3.87 -3.47 5.94
N MET A 262 4.76 -4.47 6.05
CA MET A 262 4.91 -5.35 7.22
C MET A 262 5.88 -4.82 8.29
N ILE A 263 6.35 -3.59 8.11
CA ILE A 263 7.30 -2.94 9.00
C ILE A 263 6.67 -2.73 10.37
N GLY A 264 7.37 -3.16 11.44
CA GLY A 264 6.89 -3.05 12.81
C GLY A 264 5.77 -4.02 13.18
N VAL A 265 5.34 -4.90 12.28
CA VAL A 265 4.33 -5.93 12.55
C VAL A 265 4.94 -7.04 13.44
N GLY A 266 4.17 -7.49 14.43
CA GLY A 266 4.61 -8.48 15.43
C GLY A 266 4.55 -9.94 14.95
N PRO A 267 4.96 -10.90 15.80
CA PRO A 267 4.89 -12.34 15.52
C PRO A 267 3.48 -12.89 15.73
N THR A 268 2.66 -12.14 16.47
CA THR A 268 1.23 -12.39 16.67
C THR A 268 0.41 -11.43 15.81
N CYS A 269 0.84 -11.20 14.57
CA CYS A 269 -0.05 -10.68 13.55
C CYS A 269 -1.29 -11.58 13.47
N ALA A 270 -2.45 -10.99 13.22
CA ALA A 270 -3.68 -11.76 13.10
C ALA A 270 -4.17 -11.76 11.65
N GLY A 271 -4.85 -12.83 11.26
CA GLY A 271 -5.24 -13.11 9.88
C GLY A 271 -4.40 -14.25 9.28
N ASP A 272 -4.65 -14.59 8.02
CA ASP A 272 -3.97 -15.68 7.30
C ASP A 272 -2.51 -15.35 6.92
N THR A 273 -2.08 -14.11 7.14
CA THR A 273 -0.74 -13.60 6.79
C THR A 273 0.35 -14.06 7.77
N CYS A 274 -0.04 -14.71 8.88
CA CYS A 274 0.87 -15.22 9.90
C CYS A 274 0.45 -16.60 10.39
N ALA A 275 0.85 -17.64 9.66
CA ALA A 275 0.65 -19.02 10.08
C ALA A 275 1.38 -19.31 11.41
N SER A 276 0.92 -20.30 12.17
CA SER A 276 1.58 -20.74 13.41
C SER A 276 3.02 -21.25 13.25
N ASN A 277 3.52 -21.32 12.00
CA ASN A 277 4.82 -21.83 11.59
C ASN A 277 5.67 -20.78 10.82
N GLU A 278 5.34 -19.48 10.91
CA GLU A 278 6.16 -18.44 10.28
C GLU A 278 7.62 -18.44 10.81
N PRO A 279 8.62 -18.13 9.97
CA PRO A 279 10.01 -17.94 10.37
C PRO A 279 10.16 -16.84 11.44
N PRO A 280 11.35 -16.69 12.07
CA PRO A 280 11.62 -15.56 12.96
C PRO A 280 11.32 -14.22 12.29
N LEU A 281 10.92 -13.24 13.10
CA LEU A 281 10.60 -11.90 12.62
C LEU A 281 11.74 -11.31 11.78
N PRO A 282 11.42 -10.62 10.67
CA PRO A 282 12.41 -9.93 9.86
C PRO A 282 13.22 -8.93 10.68
N THR A 283 14.51 -8.89 10.40
CA THR A 283 15.47 -7.97 10.99
C THR A 283 15.13 -6.50 10.65
N ILE A 284 15.66 -5.56 11.44
CA ILE A 284 15.53 -4.13 11.13
C ILE A 284 16.15 -3.79 9.77
N THR A 285 17.21 -4.49 9.40
CA THR A 285 17.86 -4.39 8.08
C THR A 285 16.89 -4.76 6.96
N GLU A 286 16.24 -5.92 7.05
CA GLU A 286 15.24 -6.35 6.08
C GLU A 286 14.05 -5.38 6.02
N GLN A 287 13.58 -4.89 7.17
CA GLN A 287 12.48 -3.91 7.23
C GLN A 287 12.85 -2.57 6.57
N ARG A 288 14.11 -2.14 6.67
CA ARG A 288 14.61 -0.96 5.95
C ARG A 288 14.64 -1.20 4.44
N THR A 289 15.12 -2.37 4.01
CA THR A 289 15.10 -2.79 2.60
C THR A 289 13.67 -2.85 2.05
N HIS A 290 12.72 -3.41 2.81
CA HIS A 290 11.29 -3.42 2.48
C HIS A 290 10.74 -2.01 2.22
N TYR A 291 10.95 -1.10 3.19
CA TYR A 291 10.49 0.28 3.07
C TYR A 291 11.08 0.99 1.84
N GLY A 292 12.39 0.87 1.63
CA GLY A 292 13.08 1.49 0.51
C GLY A 292 12.61 0.97 -0.84
N LEU A 293 12.31 -0.32 -0.92
CA LEU A 293 11.80 -0.96 -2.12
C LEU A 293 10.39 -0.47 -2.48
N TRP A 294 9.48 -0.37 -1.50
CA TRP A 294 8.16 0.24 -1.73
C TRP A 294 8.28 1.72 -2.13
N CYS A 295 9.27 2.43 -1.56
CA CYS A 295 9.51 3.83 -1.90
C CYS A 295 9.95 4.03 -3.35
N VAL A 296 10.97 3.30 -3.81
CA VAL A 296 11.52 3.44 -5.18
C VAL A 296 10.53 2.96 -6.25
N LEU A 297 9.64 2.02 -5.93
CA LEU A 297 8.61 1.50 -6.84
C LEU A 297 7.38 2.41 -6.99
N SER A 298 7.31 3.51 -6.22
CA SER A 298 6.10 4.34 -6.13
C SER A 298 4.86 3.56 -5.70
N SER A 299 5.05 2.53 -4.87
CA SER A 299 3.93 1.78 -4.31
C SER A 299 3.19 2.62 -3.26
N PRO A 300 1.87 2.41 -3.07
CA PRO A 300 1.18 2.92 -1.89
C PRO A 300 1.91 2.50 -0.60
N LEU A 301 2.07 3.41 0.35
CA LEU A 301 2.70 3.13 1.64
C LEU A 301 1.61 2.99 2.71
N THR A 302 1.11 1.77 2.87
CA THR A 302 0.09 1.43 3.89
C THR A 302 0.76 0.78 5.09
N LEU A 303 0.94 1.53 6.17
CA LEU A 303 1.42 1.00 7.45
C LEU A 303 0.41 -0.02 8.01
N SER A 304 0.88 -1.03 8.74
CA SER A 304 -0.02 -2.03 9.31
C SER A 304 0.36 -2.51 10.72
N MET A 305 1.29 -1.80 11.36
CA MET A 305 1.76 -2.08 12.72
C MET A 305 0.77 -1.63 13.81
N ASP A 306 0.84 -2.29 14.96
CA ASP A 306 0.13 -1.90 16.17
C ASP A 306 0.79 -0.69 16.87
N PHE A 307 0.11 0.46 16.81
CA PHE A 307 0.59 1.70 17.43
C PHE A 307 0.52 1.71 18.97
N ALA A 308 -0.22 0.78 19.59
CA ALA A 308 -0.19 0.56 21.04
C ALA A 308 1.16 -0.06 21.46
N ASN A 309 1.78 -0.87 20.59
CA ASN A 309 3.08 -1.46 20.84
C ASN A 309 4.22 -0.45 20.62
N ARG A 310 4.45 0.42 21.61
CA ARG A 310 5.45 1.49 21.52
C ARG A 310 6.85 0.99 21.20
N THR A 311 7.28 -0.14 21.76
CA THR A 311 8.60 -0.73 21.50
C THR A 311 8.81 -1.06 20.03
N ARG A 312 7.81 -1.66 19.37
CA ARG A 312 7.88 -1.95 17.93
C ARG A 312 7.89 -0.68 17.10
N VAL A 313 7.02 0.27 17.45
CA VAL A 313 6.97 1.58 16.79
C VAL A 313 8.33 2.27 16.88
N ASP A 314 8.94 2.30 18.06
CA ASP A 314 10.22 2.94 18.30
C ASP A 314 11.36 2.28 17.50
N SER A 315 11.33 0.95 17.35
CA SER A 315 12.37 0.23 16.60
C SER A 315 12.40 0.52 15.09
N VAL A 316 11.27 0.96 14.52
CA VAL A 316 11.14 1.21 13.07
C VAL A 316 10.90 2.68 12.74
N TRP A 317 10.84 3.55 13.75
CA TRP A 317 10.44 4.95 13.57
C TRP A 317 11.32 5.69 12.57
N SER A 318 12.64 5.49 12.64
CA SER A 318 13.60 6.12 11.70
C SER A 318 13.46 5.62 10.26
N ILE A 319 12.87 4.44 10.05
CA ILE A 319 12.61 3.88 8.71
C ILE A 319 11.36 4.55 8.14
N ILE A 320 10.23 4.44 8.83
CA ILE A 320 8.92 4.90 8.32
C ILE A 320 8.77 6.44 8.26
N THR A 321 9.70 7.17 8.91
CA THR A 321 9.74 8.64 8.90
C THR A 321 10.93 9.22 8.13
N ASN A 322 11.63 8.39 7.35
CA ASN A 322 12.72 8.87 6.49
C ASN A 322 12.16 9.77 5.37
N ILE A 323 12.32 11.08 5.51
CA ILE A 323 11.77 12.07 4.58
C ILE A 323 12.38 12.02 3.18
N ASP A 324 13.60 11.50 3.02
CA ASP A 324 14.24 11.39 1.72
C ASP A 324 13.68 10.19 0.94
N ALA A 325 13.51 9.04 1.60
CA ALA A 325 12.86 7.87 1.02
C ALA A 325 11.40 8.17 0.67
N LEU A 326 10.67 8.84 1.58
CA LEU A 326 9.32 9.30 1.31
C LEU A 326 9.27 10.31 0.16
N GLY A 327 10.24 11.22 0.09
CA GLY A 327 10.39 12.16 -1.02
C GLY A 327 10.61 11.45 -2.36
N VAL A 328 11.35 10.35 -2.38
CA VAL A 328 11.46 9.48 -3.55
C VAL A 328 10.09 8.88 -3.88
N ASN A 329 9.37 8.29 -2.92
CA ASN A 329 8.05 7.68 -3.16
C ASN A 329 7.03 8.68 -3.72
N GLN A 330 6.96 9.89 -3.15
CA GLN A 330 5.96 10.91 -3.49
C GLN A 330 6.32 11.75 -4.73
N ALA A 331 7.53 11.63 -5.27
CA ALA A 331 7.91 12.31 -6.51
C ALA A 331 7.33 11.61 -7.75
N TRP A 332 7.04 12.40 -8.78
CA TRP A 332 6.69 11.91 -10.12
C TRP A 332 7.47 12.67 -11.20
N ASP A 333 8.10 11.93 -12.09
CA ASP A 333 8.77 12.47 -13.28
C ASP A 333 8.64 11.50 -14.46
N GLY A 334 7.39 11.24 -14.86
CA GLY A 334 7.05 10.44 -16.05
C GLY A 334 7.22 8.93 -15.91
N SER A 335 7.70 8.42 -14.77
CA SER A 335 7.80 6.98 -14.51
C SER A 335 7.66 6.69 -13.00
N PRO A 336 7.04 5.55 -12.63
CA PRO A 336 7.00 5.08 -11.24
C PRO A 336 8.36 4.52 -10.77
N GLY A 337 9.35 4.40 -11.66
CA GLY A 337 10.58 3.66 -11.44
C GLY A 337 10.46 2.22 -11.92
N GLY A 338 11.55 1.46 -11.80
CA GLY A 338 11.58 0.05 -12.21
C GLY A 338 12.96 -0.58 -12.05
N VAL A 339 13.04 -1.88 -12.30
CA VAL A 339 14.32 -2.60 -12.29
C VAL A 339 15.13 -2.21 -13.53
N PHE A 340 16.43 -1.97 -13.37
CA PHE A 340 17.37 -1.79 -14.50
C PHE A 340 18.56 -2.75 -14.45
N PHE A 341 18.75 -3.47 -13.35
CA PHE A 341 19.82 -4.45 -13.22
C PHE A 341 19.38 -5.65 -12.36
N LYS A 342 19.77 -6.84 -12.81
CA LYS A 342 19.63 -8.12 -12.12
C LYS A 342 20.97 -8.85 -12.26
N SER A 343 21.55 -9.34 -11.16
CA SER A 343 22.78 -10.12 -11.22
C SER A 343 22.55 -11.46 -11.91
N PRO A 344 23.58 -12.06 -12.53
CA PRO A 344 23.48 -13.40 -13.12
C PRO A 344 23.41 -14.52 -12.07
N ALA A 345 24.00 -14.29 -10.89
CA ALA A 345 23.88 -15.21 -9.76
C ALA A 345 22.50 -15.06 -9.11
N ASN A 346 21.94 -16.19 -8.68
CA ASN A 346 20.65 -16.27 -8.01
C ASN A 346 20.78 -16.84 -6.59
N VAL A 347 19.81 -16.53 -5.76
CA VAL A 347 19.60 -17.05 -4.41
C VAL A 347 18.19 -17.63 -4.31
N THR A 348 18.03 -18.69 -3.53
CA THR A 348 16.70 -19.19 -3.14
C THR A 348 16.32 -18.57 -1.81
N LEU A 349 15.21 -17.83 -1.80
CA LEU A 349 14.58 -17.34 -0.58
C LEU A 349 13.45 -18.28 -0.17
N GLU A 350 13.27 -18.44 1.13
CA GLU A 350 12.18 -19.22 1.70
C GLU A 350 10.95 -18.33 1.96
N HIS A 351 9.79 -18.96 2.10
CA HIS A 351 8.54 -18.32 2.50
C HIS A 351 8.07 -17.18 1.58
N CYS A 352 8.11 -17.39 0.27
CA CYS A 352 7.74 -16.36 -0.70
C CYS A 352 6.23 -16.29 -0.97
N THR A 353 5.51 -17.40 -0.91
CA THR A 353 4.06 -17.41 -1.18
C THR A 353 3.23 -17.47 0.11
N PRO A 354 1.94 -17.07 0.08
CA PRO A 354 1.01 -17.31 1.17
C PRO A 354 0.99 -18.77 1.64
N GLY A 355 0.71 -19.00 2.94
CA GLY A 355 0.65 -20.35 3.51
C GLY A 355 -0.43 -21.22 2.87
N TRP A 356 -1.59 -20.64 2.52
CA TRP A 356 -2.65 -21.33 1.79
C TRP A 356 -2.26 -21.70 0.35
N ALA A 357 -1.23 -21.05 -0.21
CA ALA A 357 -0.64 -21.39 -1.50
C ALA A 357 0.51 -22.43 -1.39
N GLY A 358 0.70 -23.01 -0.20
CA GLY A 358 1.67 -24.08 0.03
C GLY A 358 3.05 -23.64 0.51
N ASP A 359 3.24 -22.37 0.90
CA ASP A 359 4.48 -21.84 1.47
C ASP A 359 5.74 -22.20 0.64
N LEU A 360 5.81 -21.66 -0.59
CA LEU A 360 6.83 -22.03 -1.55
C LEU A 360 8.03 -21.07 -1.53
N PRO A 361 9.25 -21.59 -1.77
CA PRO A 361 10.43 -20.76 -1.98
C PRO A 361 10.38 -20.07 -3.36
N CYS A 362 11.21 -19.05 -3.53
CA CYS A 362 11.40 -18.36 -4.80
C CYS A 362 12.89 -18.20 -5.12
N THR A 363 13.23 -18.26 -6.41
CA THR A 363 14.60 -18.04 -6.89
C THR A 363 14.68 -16.66 -7.52
N ILE A 364 15.51 -15.80 -6.95
CA ILE A 364 15.67 -14.41 -7.39
C ILE A 364 17.16 -14.10 -7.61
N PRO A 365 17.51 -13.03 -8.36
CA PRO A 365 18.90 -12.56 -8.45
C PRO A 365 19.49 -12.23 -7.07
N GLU A 366 20.78 -12.51 -6.86
CA GLU A 366 21.49 -12.14 -5.63
C GLU A 366 21.54 -10.62 -5.39
N VAL A 367 21.55 -9.84 -6.48
CA VAL A 367 21.54 -8.38 -6.44
C VAL A 367 20.56 -7.87 -7.50
N GLN A 368 19.66 -6.98 -7.10
CA GLN A 368 18.76 -6.26 -7.99
C GLN A 368 18.92 -4.75 -7.76
N ALA A 369 18.82 -3.96 -8.83
CA ALA A 369 18.83 -2.50 -8.74
C ALA A 369 17.63 -1.90 -9.46
N TRP A 370 17.01 -0.95 -8.77
CA TRP A 370 15.89 -0.14 -9.22
C TRP A 370 16.31 1.30 -9.39
N TRP A 371 15.69 1.97 -10.36
CA TRP A 371 15.84 3.39 -10.60
C TRP A 371 14.48 4.07 -10.53
N LYS A 372 14.46 5.35 -10.17
CA LYS A 372 13.28 6.20 -10.30
C LYS A 372 13.70 7.62 -10.70
N PRO A 373 13.16 8.19 -11.79
CA PRO A 373 13.44 9.57 -12.16
C PRO A 373 12.79 10.52 -11.14
N LEU A 374 13.49 11.60 -10.84
CA LEU A 374 13.05 12.64 -9.93
C LEU A 374 13.15 14.02 -10.60
N PRO A 375 12.29 14.98 -10.21
CA PRO A 375 12.37 16.34 -10.72
C PRO A 375 13.77 16.96 -10.59
N GLY A 376 14.16 17.71 -11.62
CA GLY A 376 15.48 18.35 -11.70
C GLY A 376 16.56 17.45 -12.30
N SER A 377 16.20 16.46 -13.13
CA SER A 377 17.14 15.52 -13.75
C SER A 377 17.92 14.67 -12.75
N ARG A 378 17.34 14.46 -11.57
CA ARG A 378 17.88 13.59 -10.52
C ARG A 378 17.34 12.18 -10.72
N VAL A 379 18.06 11.18 -10.23
CA VAL A 379 17.61 9.78 -10.28
C VAL A 379 17.88 9.13 -8.94
N ALA A 380 16.83 8.56 -8.33
CA ALA A 380 16.98 7.68 -7.19
C ALA A 380 17.42 6.30 -7.67
N VAL A 381 18.39 5.69 -6.99
CA VAL A 381 18.85 4.33 -7.23
C VAL A 381 18.78 3.56 -5.92
N PHE A 382 18.07 2.44 -5.96
CA PHE A 382 17.94 1.50 -4.85
C PHE A 382 18.56 0.17 -5.27
N VAL A 383 19.49 -0.36 -4.50
CA VAL A 383 20.12 -1.66 -4.75
C VAL A 383 19.90 -2.55 -3.55
N ALA A 384 19.29 -3.71 -3.74
CA ALA A 384 19.10 -4.71 -2.69
C ALA A 384 20.06 -5.87 -2.88
N VAL A 385 20.66 -6.33 -1.77
CA VAL A 385 21.48 -7.55 -1.72
C VAL A 385 20.62 -8.66 -1.14
N HIS A 386 20.10 -9.53 -1.99
CA HIS A 386 19.30 -10.70 -1.60
C HIS A 386 20.17 -11.90 -1.22
N ALA A 387 21.47 -11.88 -1.57
CA ALA A 387 22.40 -12.94 -1.19
C ALA A 387 22.46 -13.17 0.34
N LEU A 388 22.64 -14.43 0.73
CA LEU A 388 22.74 -14.85 2.15
C LEU A 388 24.07 -14.46 2.83
N ALA A 389 24.91 -13.69 2.14
CA ALA A 389 26.18 -13.19 2.64
C ALA A 389 26.42 -11.80 2.03
N ALA A 390 27.27 -11.01 2.71
CA ALA A 390 27.57 -9.66 2.26
C ALA A 390 28.07 -9.64 0.81
N ARG A 391 27.74 -8.56 0.09
CA ARG A 391 28.16 -8.31 -1.29
C ARG A 391 28.69 -6.88 -1.40
N ASP A 392 29.68 -6.70 -2.25
CA ASP A 392 30.03 -5.38 -2.75
C ASP A 392 29.03 -5.01 -3.84
N VAL A 393 28.39 -3.85 -3.69
CA VAL A 393 27.44 -3.31 -4.65
C VAL A 393 28.16 -2.28 -5.50
N THR A 394 28.11 -2.45 -6.82
CA THR A 394 28.64 -1.46 -7.78
C THR A 394 27.56 -1.08 -8.78
N VAL A 395 27.24 0.21 -8.83
CA VAL A 395 26.33 0.81 -9.82
C VAL A 395 27.18 1.43 -10.92
N ASN A 396 27.01 0.96 -12.16
CA ASN A 396 27.55 1.63 -13.34
C ASN A 396 26.63 2.79 -13.72
N LEU A 397 27.11 4.02 -13.56
CA LEU A 397 26.30 5.23 -13.76
C LEU A 397 25.81 5.37 -15.20
N ALA A 398 26.56 4.84 -16.17
CA ALA A 398 26.14 4.85 -17.58
C ALA A 398 24.97 3.90 -17.88
N GLN A 399 24.67 2.96 -16.97
CA GLN A 399 23.53 2.04 -17.10
C GLN A 399 22.28 2.53 -16.36
N VAL A 400 22.39 3.58 -15.53
CA VAL A 400 21.25 4.12 -14.79
C VAL A 400 20.36 4.91 -15.77
N PRO A 401 19.09 4.51 -15.99
CA PRO A 401 18.24 5.20 -16.94
C PRO A 401 17.98 6.66 -16.54
N GLY A 402 18.00 7.56 -17.53
CA GLY A 402 17.75 8.99 -17.32
C GLY A 402 18.88 9.76 -16.61
N LEU A 403 19.97 9.11 -16.20
CA LEU A 403 21.03 9.76 -15.44
C LEU A 403 21.99 10.56 -16.35
N THR A 404 21.77 11.86 -16.45
CA THR A 404 22.52 12.73 -17.37
C THR A 404 23.90 13.16 -16.84
N CYS A 405 24.08 13.27 -15.51
CA CYS A 405 25.37 13.63 -14.91
C CYS A 405 26.48 12.60 -15.19
N ALA A 406 26.11 11.35 -15.53
CA ALA A 406 27.06 10.31 -15.92
C ALA A 406 27.85 10.72 -17.17
N SER A 407 27.20 11.37 -18.14
CA SER A 407 27.85 11.90 -19.35
C SER A 407 28.70 13.14 -19.07
N ALA A 408 28.41 13.88 -17.99
CA ALA A 408 29.20 15.04 -17.55
C ALA A 408 30.46 14.65 -16.76
N GLY A 409 30.62 13.37 -16.40
CA GLY A 409 31.80 12.84 -15.73
C GLY A 409 31.82 13.02 -14.21
N SER A 410 30.78 13.58 -13.60
CA SER A 410 30.65 13.68 -12.14
C SER A 410 29.18 13.79 -11.74
N CYS A 411 28.74 12.92 -10.83
CA CYS A 411 27.40 12.89 -10.28
C CYS A 411 27.47 13.17 -8.77
N PRO A 412 26.84 14.24 -8.26
CA PRO A 412 26.58 14.37 -6.83
C PRO A 412 25.79 13.17 -6.32
N VAL A 413 26.11 12.71 -5.11
CA VAL A 413 25.45 11.58 -4.45
C VAL A 413 24.87 12.05 -3.13
N HIS A 414 23.62 11.70 -2.87
CA HIS A 414 22.94 11.88 -1.59
C HIS A 414 22.52 10.51 -1.07
N ASP A 415 22.95 10.16 0.14
CA ASP A 415 22.56 8.92 0.81
C ASP A 415 21.22 9.12 1.51
N VAL A 416 20.21 8.36 1.07
CA VAL A 416 18.83 8.44 1.56
C VAL A 416 18.72 7.93 3.00
N TRP A 417 19.50 6.91 3.37
CA TRP A 417 19.47 6.35 4.73
C TRP A 417 20.21 7.23 5.72
N ALA A 418 21.36 7.77 5.30
CA ALA A 418 22.10 8.74 6.10
C ALA A 418 21.42 10.12 6.10
N GLN A 419 20.49 10.38 5.18
CA GLN A 419 19.86 11.68 4.91
C GLN A 419 20.89 12.80 4.81
N ALA A 420 21.92 12.58 4.00
CA ALA A 420 23.06 13.48 3.89
C ALA A 420 23.79 13.32 2.54
N PRO A 421 24.51 14.37 2.09
CA PRO A 421 25.43 14.25 0.96
C PRO A 421 26.48 13.16 1.20
N ALA A 422 26.73 12.35 0.17
CA ALA A 422 27.66 11.22 0.17
C ALA A 422 28.79 11.41 -0.87
N GLY A 423 29.11 12.66 -1.20
CA GLY A 423 30.19 13.02 -2.12
C GLY A 423 29.76 13.03 -3.60
N THR A 424 30.68 12.61 -4.48
CA THR A 424 30.47 12.57 -5.93
C THR A 424 30.96 11.24 -6.50
N ALA A 425 30.27 10.70 -7.49
CA ALA A 425 30.64 9.48 -8.20
C ALA A 425 30.99 9.77 -9.68
N THR A 426 31.94 9.03 -10.22
CA THR A 426 32.39 9.13 -11.63
C THR A 426 32.53 7.73 -12.21
N GLY A 427 31.80 7.45 -13.29
CA GLY A 427 31.77 6.14 -13.94
C GLY A 427 30.98 5.10 -13.14
N THR A 428 31.42 4.82 -11.91
CA THR A 428 30.77 3.88 -10.99
C THR A 428 30.58 4.48 -9.60
N PHE A 429 29.60 3.93 -8.86
CA PHE A 429 29.43 4.13 -7.44
C PHE A 429 29.46 2.78 -6.74
N THR A 430 30.36 2.60 -5.77
CA THR A 430 30.57 1.31 -5.10
C THR A 430 30.40 1.46 -3.59
N VAL A 431 29.64 0.53 -3.00
CA VAL A 431 29.53 0.35 -1.55
C VAL A 431 29.98 -1.07 -1.23
N SER A 432 31.06 -1.20 -0.46
CA SER A 432 31.59 -2.51 -0.08
C SER A 432 30.90 -3.07 1.16
N GLY A 433 30.79 -4.40 1.22
CA GLY A 433 30.31 -5.11 2.41
C GLY A 433 28.86 -4.83 2.78
N VAL A 434 27.99 -4.57 1.80
CA VAL A 434 26.54 -4.45 2.05
C VAL A 434 26.05 -5.80 2.57
N ALA A 435 25.44 -5.80 3.75
CA ALA A 435 25.08 -7.04 4.45
C ALA A 435 24.00 -7.83 3.71
N SER A 436 23.86 -9.10 4.09
CA SER A 436 22.75 -9.96 3.63
C SER A 436 21.42 -9.26 3.88
N HIS A 437 20.57 -9.24 2.85
CA HIS A 437 19.23 -8.64 2.85
C HIS A 437 19.18 -7.13 3.11
N ASP A 438 20.34 -6.47 3.05
CA ASP A 438 20.45 -5.02 3.18
C ASP A 438 20.35 -4.30 1.84
N SER A 439 20.29 -2.97 1.88
CA SER A 439 20.14 -2.12 0.71
C SER A 439 20.97 -0.84 0.75
N VAL A 440 21.34 -0.40 -0.45
CA VAL A 440 21.90 0.92 -0.74
C VAL A 440 20.79 1.76 -1.37
N PHE A 441 20.53 2.95 -0.83
CA PHE A 441 19.54 3.86 -1.40
C PHE A 441 20.15 5.26 -1.53
N VAL A 442 20.34 5.71 -2.76
CA VAL A 442 20.99 6.97 -3.07
C VAL A 442 20.22 7.76 -4.11
N ILE A 443 20.39 9.07 -4.11
CA ILE A 443 19.93 9.97 -5.17
C ILE A 443 21.16 10.54 -5.85
N PHE A 444 21.19 10.42 -7.18
CA PHE A 444 22.18 11.07 -8.02
C PHE A 444 21.61 12.33 -8.66
N GLY A 445 22.45 13.35 -8.83
CA GLY A 445 22.13 14.57 -9.58
C GLY A 445 21.88 15.80 -8.71
#